data_AF-A0A1I6L165-F1
#
_entry.id   AF-A0A1I6L165-F1
#
_cell.length_a   1.000
_cell.length_b   1.000
_cell.length_c   1.000
_cell.angle_alpha   90.00
_cell.angle_beta   90.00
_cell.angle_gamma   90.00
#
_symmetry.space_group_name_H-M   'P 1'
#
loop_
_entity.id
_entity.type
_entity.pdbx_description
1 polymer ?
#
loop_
_entity_poly.entity_id
_entity_poly.type
_entity_poly.pdbx_seq_one_letter_code
_entity_poly.pdbx_strand_id
1 'polypeptide(L)'
;MSPPINVAFWTTFYETAEDPDRTYHDVLAGTDDVVERAAQLWDWKDLSRGVDFSGVRPVLESGVLEPLLEEEPADAVETLGSELVDAGALSNATVVTPAFLLHLAASDPDAYSASFPLFDVRVWTAFVFLTGRRSGTDTLPVGATTSATKFGEYVAFFERTLPDGMAGRRYERALFRFGSYISGLPEEQVGEIAAHLDDLEGAIDGYARDTDRYLTSH
;
A
#
# COMPACT_ATOMS: atom_id res chain seq x y z
N MET A 1 -4.35 18.21 -6.32
CA MET A 1 -3.50 18.81 -5.26
C MET A 1 -2.09 18.29 -5.44
N SER A 2 -1.05 19.01 -4.96
CA SER A 2 0.30 18.43 -4.93
C SER A 2 0.35 17.25 -3.96
N PRO A 3 1.03 16.15 -4.30
CA PRO A 3 1.19 15.03 -3.38
C PRO A 3 1.95 15.50 -2.13
N PRO A 4 1.69 14.88 -0.96
CA PRO A 4 2.33 15.24 0.31
C PRO A 4 3.79 14.77 0.40
N ILE A 5 4.30 14.11 -0.65
CA ILE A 5 5.68 13.64 -0.78
C ILE A 5 6.17 13.84 -2.22
N ASN A 6 7.49 13.99 -2.42
CA ASN A 6 8.07 13.96 -3.76
C ASN A 6 8.05 12.54 -4.35
N VAL A 7 6.97 12.20 -5.07
CA VAL A 7 6.76 10.85 -5.62
C VAL A 7 7.90 10.43 -6.56
N ALA A 8 8.43 11.35 -7.36
CA ALA A 8 9.54 11.06 -8.27
C ALA A 8 10.80 10.65 -7.49
N PHE A 9 11.16 11.40 -6.46
CA PHE A 9 12.26 11.09 -5.56
C PHE A 9 12.12 9.71 -4.92
N TRP A 10 10.99 9.45 -4.24
CA TRP A 10 10.77 8.21 -3.49
C TRP A 10 10.64 6.97 -4.39
N THR A 11 10.34 7.15 -5.68
CA THR A 11 10.31 6.06 -6.66
C THR A 11 11.65 5.81 -7.35
N THR A 12 12.58 6.77 -7.34
CA THR A 12 13.89 6.67 -8.02
C THR A 12 14.72 5.50 -7.49
N PHE A 13 14.64 5.22 -6.18
CA PHE A 13 15.38 4.12 -5.54
C PHE A 13 14.66 2.75 -5.61
N TYR A 14 13.51 2.66 -6.29
CA TYR A 14 12.74 1.42 -6.40
C TYR A 14 13.16 0.57 -7.61
N GLU A 15 13.70 1.18 -8.66
CA GLU A 15 14.00 0.52 -9.94
C GLU A 15 15.15 -0.51 -9.86
N THR A 16 15.94 -0.50 -8.78
CA THR A 16 17.06 -1.43 -8.58
C THR A 16 16.74 -2.65 -7.72
N ALA A 17 15.51 -2.80 -7.22
CA ALA A 17 15.07 -3.96 -6.44
C ALA A 17 14.24 -4.93 -7.31
N GLU A 18 14.94 -5.66 -8.19
CA GLU A 18 14.36 -6.72 -9.03
C GLU A 18 13.93 -7.91 -8.16
N ASP A 19 12.63 -8.08 -7.88
CA ASP A 19 11.96 -9.40 -7.88
C ASP A 19 10.45 -9.33 -7.53
N PRO A 20 10.03 -8.78 -6.37
CA PRO A 20 8.66 -8.96 -5.88
C PRO A 20 7.61 -8.31 -6.80
N ASP A 21 7.95 -7.17 -7.36
CA ASP A 21 7.02 -6.37 -8.15
C ASP A 21 6.90 -6.87 -9.60
N ARG A 22 7.86 -7.68 -10.07
CA ARG A 22 7.74 -8.37 -11.35
C ARG A 22 6.75 -9.52 -11.23
N THR A 23 6.84 -10.31 -10.15
CA THR A 23 5.88 -11.39 -9.87
C THR A 23 4.45 -10.87 -9.83
N TYR A 24 4.19 -9.76 -9.13
CA TYR A 24 2.85 -9.17 -9.08
C TYR A 24 2.30 -8.84 -10.49
N HIS A 25 3.12 -8.18 -11.31
CA HIS A 25 2.72 -7.79 -12.67
C HIS A 25 2.49 -9.02 -13.56
N ASP A 26 3.41 -9.98 -13.53
CA ASP A 26 3.32 -11.19 -14.34
C ASP A 26 2.08 -12.01 -13.97
N VAL A 27 1.69 -12.02 -12.68
CA VAL A 27 0.44 -12.65 -12.22
C VAL A 27 -0.80 -11.88 -12.70
N LEU A 28 -0.87 -10.56 -12.49
CA LEU A 28 -2.06 -9.80 -12.91
C LEU A 28 -2.26 -9.78 -14.43
N ALA A 29 -1.16 -9.78 -15.20
CA ALA A 29 -1.21 -9.87 -16.65
C ALA A 29 -1.50 -11.29 -17.16
N GLY A 30 -1.25 -12.31 -16.33
CA GLY A 30 -1.39 -13.72 -16.70
C GLY A 30 -2.80 -14.28 -16.53
N THR A 31 -3.62 -13.69 -15.64
CA THR A 31 -4.98 -14.18 -15.34
C THR A 31 -5.89 -13.07 -14.81
N ASP A 32 -7.17 -13.16 -15.20
CA ASP A 32 -8.25 -12.33 -14.66
C ASP A 32 -9.00 -13.01 -13.51
N ASP A 33 -8.69 -14.29 -13.23
CA ASP A 33 -9.30 -15.03 -12.13
C ASP A 33 -8.67 -14.58 -10.79
N VAL A 34 -9.47 -13.93 -9.94
CA VAL A 34 -9.03 -13.44 -8.63
C VAL A 34 -8.60 -14.57 -7.69
N VAL A 35 -9.18 -15.76 -7.80
CA VAL A 35 -8.77 -16.93 -7.01
C VAL A 35 -7.37 -17.34 -7.40
N GLU A 36 -7.07 -17.32 -8.70
CA GLU A 36 -5.76 -17.65 -9.23
C GLU A 36 -4.72 -16.55 -8.89
N ARG A 37 -5.10 -15.26 -8.99
CA ARG A 37 -4.27 -14.14 -8.54
C ARG A 37 -3.89 -14.28 -7.07
N ALA A 38 -4.88 -14.55 -6.22
CA ALA A 38 -4.68 -14.73 -4.78
C ALA A 38 -3.79 -15.94 -4.48
N ALA A 39 -3.97 -17.06 -5.17
CA ALA A 39 -3.12 -18.24 -4.99
C ALA A 39 -1.64 -17.96 -5.34
N GLN A 40 -1.38 -17.26 -6.44
CA GLN A 40 -0.02 -16.98 -6.90
C GLN A 40 0.68 -15.87 -6.10
N LEU A 41 -0.09 -14.93 -5.54
CA LEU A 41 0.43 -13.80 -4.75
C LEU A 41 0.21 -13.97 -3.26
N TRP A 42 -0.17 -15.17 -2.78
CA TRP A 42 -0.56 -15.35 -1.38
C TRP A 42 0.53 -14.95 -0.39
N ASP A 43 1.76 -15.38 -0.66
CA ASP A 43 2.92 -15.06 0.18
C ASP A 43 3.65 -13.78 -0.26
N TRP A 44 3.06 -13.04 -1.21
CA TRP A 44 3.64 -11.79 -1.67
C TRP A 44 3.59 -10.74 -0.57
N LYS A 45 4.78 -10.24 -0.20
CA LYS A 45 4.98 -9.18 0.81
C LYS A 45 4.40 -9.51 2.20
N ASP A 46 4.21 -10.79 2.53
CA ASP A 46 3.65 -11.23 3.83
C ASP A 46 2.25 -10.63 4.13
N LEU A 47 1.48 -10.31 3.08
CA LEU A 47 0.14 -9.73 3.23
C LEU A 47 -0.92 -10.76 3.63
N SER A 48 -0.66 -12.05 3.39
CA SER A 48 -1.46 -13.15 3.95
C SER A 48 -1.33 -13.29 5.47
N ARG A 49 -0.28 -12.73 6.09
CA ARG A 49 -0.03 -12.80 7.55
C ARG A 49 -0.03 -14.23 8.10
N GLY A 50 0.41 -15.19 7.30
CA GLY A 50 0.47 -16.61 7.67
C GLY A 50 -0.89 -17.32 7.69
N VAL A 51 -1.93 -16.71 7.11
CA VAL A 51 -3.23 -17.36 6.89
C VAL A 51 -3.08 -18.43 5.81
N ASP A 52 -3.66 -19.61 6.00
CA ASP A 52 -3.62 -20.67 4.99
C ASP A 52 -4.62 -20.36 3.85
N PHE A 53 -4.11 -20.31 2.62
CA PHE A 53 -4.93 -20.09 1.44
C PHE A 53 -6.03 -21.15 1.27
N SER A 54 -5.80 -22.38 1.74
CA SER A 54 -6.78 -23.46 1.64
C SER A 54 -8.10 -23.14 2.37
N GLY A 55 -8.05 -22.37 3.46
CA GLY A 55 -9.23 -21.89 4.18
C GLY A 55 -9.91 -20.68 3.51
N VAL A 56 -9.14 -19.85 2.81
CA VAL A 56 -9.64 -18.64 2.14
C VAL A 56 -10.29 -18.96 0.79
N ARG A 57 -9.72 -19.92 0.05
CA ARG A 57 -10.13 -20.27 -1.31
C ARG A 57 -11.64 -20.52 -1.46
N PRO A 58 -12.34 -21.29 -0.61
CA PRO A 58 -13.78 -21.51 -0.73
C PRO A 58 -14.61 -20.22 -0.63
N VAL A 59 -14.16 -19.25 0.16
CA VAL A 59 -14.81 -17.95 0.30
C VAL A 59 -14.66 -17.16 -1.00
N LEU A 60 -13.48 -17.18 -1.64
CA LEU A 60 -13.27 -16.52 -2.93
C LEU A 60 -14.10 -17.17 -4.05
N GLU A 61 -14.13 -18.50 -4.10
CA GLU A 61 -14.89 -19.28 -5.08
C GLU A 61 -16.42 -19.07 -4.95
N SER A 62 -16.91 -18.54 -3.82
CA SER A 62 -18.33 -18.18 -3.66
C SER A 62 -18.75 -16.94 -4.45
N GLY A 63 -17.80 -16.16 -4.97
CA GLY A 63 -18.07 -14.90 -5.67
C GLY A 63 -18.32 -13.71 -4.74
N VAL A 64 -18.02 -13.84 -3.43
CA VAL A 64 -18.27 -12.78 -2.44
C VAL A 64 -17.58 -11.45 -2.76
N LEU A 65 -16.49 -11.45 -3.52
CA LEU A 65 -15.70 -10.24 -3.78
C LEU A 65 -16.40 -9.25 -4.71
N GLU A 66 -17.10 -9.73 -5.75
CA GLU A 66 -17.74 -8.87 -6.76
C GLU A 66 -18.67 -7.80 -6.15
N PRO A 67 -19.64 -8.14 -5.29
CA PRO A 67 -20.51 -7.12 -4.68
C PRO A 67 -19.75 -6.17 -3.74
N LEU A 68 -18.69 -6.64 -3.08
CA LEU A 68 -17.91 -5.83 -2.14
C LEU A 68 -17.06 -4.77 -2.83
N LEU A 69 -16.77 -4.92 -4.13
CA LEU A 69 -16.06 -3.91 -4.91
C LEU A 69 -16.89 -2.62 -5.11
N GLU A 70 -18.20 -2.68 -4.91
CA GLU A 70 -19.10 -1.53 -5.00
C GLU A 70 -19.37 -0.86 -3.64
N GLU A 71 -18.89 -1.44 -2.54
CA GLU A 71 -19.07 -0.92 -1.18
C GLU A 71 -18.00 0.11 -0.79
N GLU A 72 -18.28 0.86 0.27
CA GLU A 72 -17.27 1.72 0.89
C GLU A 72 -16.10 0.85 1.41
N PRO A 73 -14.84 1.26 1.23
CA PRO A 73 -13.69 0.40 1.50
C PRO A 73 -13.62 -0.15 2.93
N ALA A 74 -14.10 0.62 3.92
CA ALA A 74 -14.18 0.18 5.31
C ALA A 74 -15.22 -0.95 5.48
N ASP A 75 -16.41 -0.78 4.91
CA ASP A 75 -17.50 -1.75 5.02
C ASP A 75 -17.12 -3.04 4.27
N ALA A 76 -16.53 -2.92 3.08
CA ALA A 76 -16.06 -4.06 2.29
C ALA A 76 -15.05 -4.93 3.03
N VAL A 77 -14.03 -4.35 3.69
CA VAL A 77 -13.04 -5.13 4.45
C VAL A 77 -13.62 -5.73 5.72
N GLU A 78 -14.58 -5.06 6.35
CA GLU A 78 -15.27 -5.58 7.55
C GLU A 78 -16.15 -6.78 7.19
N THR A 79 -16.93 -6.67 6.12
CA THR A 79 -17.77 -7.73 5.61
C THR A 79 -16.93 -8.94 5.19
N LEU A 80 -15.91 -8.75 4.34
CA LEU A 80 -15.02 -9.85 3.92
C LEU A 80 -14.26 -10.46 5.10
N GLY A 81 -13.80 -9.63 6.04
CA GLY A 81 -13.14 -10.10 7.26
C GLY A 81 -14.05 -11.01 8.08
N SER A 82 -15.34 -10.68 8.19
CA SER A 82 -16.34 -11.48 8.90
C SER A 82 -16.61 -12.81 8.19
N GLU A 83 -16.80 -12.78 6.87
CA GLU A 83 -16.99 -14.00 6.05
C GLU A 83 -15.82 -14.98 6.17
N LEU A 84 -14.59 -14.45 6.19
CA LEU A 84 -13.38 -15.26 6.38
C LEU A 84 -13.26 -15.85 7.79
N VAL A 85 -13.76 -15.15 8.83
CA VAL A 85 -13.83 -15.68 10.19
C VAL A 85 -14.90 -16.78 10.29
N ASP A 86 -16.08 -16.54 9.70
CA ASP A 86 -17.20 -17.49 9.73
C ASP A 86 -16.87 -18.78 8.97
N ALA A 87 -16.08 -18.68 7.89
CA ALA A 87 -15.53 -19.82 7.18
C ALA A 87 -14.37 -20.53 7.92
N GLY A 88 -13.89 -19.97 9.04
CA GLY A 88 -12.77 -20.50 9.81
C GLY A 88 -11.39 -20.28 9.17
N ALA A 89 -11.31 -19.43 8.13
CA ALA A 89 -10.05 -19.06 7.48
C ALA A 89 -9.23 -18.11 8.34
N LEU A 90 -9.90 -17.19 9.05
CA LEU A 90 -9.28 -16.26 10.00
C LEU A 90 -9.69 -16.58 11.44
N SER A 91 -8.77 -16.40 12.38
CA SER A 91 -9.05 -16.52 13.81
C SER A 91 -9.69 -15.25 14.41
N ASN A 92 -9.55 -14.10 13.72
CA ASN A 92 -10.15 -12.83 14.07
C ASN A 92 -10.31 -11.93 12.83
N ALA A 93 -11.16 -10.90 12.94
CA ALA A 93 -11.40 -9.92 11.89
C ALA A 93 -10.21 -8.92 11.77
N THR A 94 -9.10 -9.38 11.19
CA THR A 94 -8.01 -8.51 10.71
C THR A 94 -8.41 -7.87 9.38
N VAL A 95 -7.91 -6.67 9.10
CA VAL A 95 -8.20 -5.95 7.84
C VAL A 95 -7.16 -6.20 6.75
N VAL A 96 -5.97 -6.72 7.09
CA VAL A 96 -4.86 -6.83 6.12
C VAL A 96 -5.18 -7.83 5.00
N THR A 97 -5.56 -9.07 5.38
CA THR A 97 -5.87 -10.12 4.41
C THR A 97 -7.11 -9.78 3.56
N PRO A 98 -8.24 -9.32 4.14
CA PRO A 98 -9.37 -8.84 3.35
C PRO A 98 -9.01 -7.69 2.39
N ALA A 99 -8.27 -6.67 2.85
CA ALA A 99 -7.85 -5.55 2.02
C ALA A 99 -6.98 -6.01 0.85
N PHE A 100 -6.09 -6.98 1.08
CA PHE A 100 -5.26 -7.56 0.02
C PHE A 100 -6.09 -8.31 -1.04
N LEU A 101 -7.09 -9.09 -0.61
CA LEU A 101 -7.99 -9.80 -1.54
C LEU A 101 -8.81 -8.83 -2.40
N LEU A 102 -9.38 -7.79 -1.78
CA LEU A 102 -10.12 -6.75 -2.49
C LEU A 102 -9.22 -5.95 -3.43
N HIS A 103 -7.98 -5.68 -3.03
CA HIS A 103 -6.97 -5.09 -3.89
C HIS A 103 -6.73 -5.93 -5.15
N LEU A 104 -6.53 -7.24 -5.02
CA LEU A 104 -6.30 -8.12 -6.18
C LEU A 104 -7.51 -8.19 -7.12
N ALA A 105 -8.71 -8.16 -6.55
CA ALA A 105 -9.97 -8.15 -7.29
C ALA A 105 -10.19 -6.84 -8.06
N ALA A 106 -9.84 -5.71 -7.45
CA ALA A 106 -10.06 -4.38 -7.99
C ALA A 106 -8.88 -3.84 -8.83
N SER A 107 -7.81 -4.61 -8.99
CA SER A 107 -6.63 -4.18 -9.75
C SER A 107 -6.72 -4.63 -11.20
N ASP A 108 -6.28 -3.73 -12.09
CA ASP A 108 -6.09 -4.01 -13.51
C ASP A 108 -4.69 -4.60 -13.75
N PRO A 109 -4.46 -5.29 -14.88
CA PRO A 109 -3.15 -5.82 -15.25
C PRO A 109 -1.99 -4.80 -15.14
N ASP A 110 -2.27 -3.55 -15.49
CA ASP A 110 -1.28 -2.47 -15.52
C ASP A 110 -1.41 -1.48 -14.34
N ALA A 111 -2.42 -1.62 -13.47
CA ALA A 111 -2.71 -0.62 -12.44
C ALA A 111 -3.19 -1.23 -11.12
N TYR A 112 -2.58 -0.77 -10.03
CA TYR A 112 -3.04 -1.08 -8.68
C TYR A 112 -4.37 -0.38 -8.41
N SER A 113 -5.26 -1.06 -7.69
CA SER A 113 -6.52 -0.48 -7.26
C SER A 113 -6.31 0.79 -6.43
N ALA A 114 -6.95 1.88 -6.84
CA ALA A 114 -7.01 3.12 -6.06
C ALA A 114 -8.07 3.05 -4.95
N SER A 115 -9.13 2.28 -5.16
CA SER A 115 -10.24 2.07 -4.21
C SER A 115 -9.88 1.06 -3.11
N PHE A 116 -8.94 0.16 -3.39
CA PHE A 116 -8.38 -0.78 -2.42
C PHE A 116 -6.84 -0.79 -2.52
N PRO A 117 -6.15 0.28 -2.07
CA PRO A 117 -4.70 0.33 -2.10
C PRO A 117 -4.08 -0.64 -1.06
N LEU A 118 -2.84 -1.07 -1.26
CA LEU A 118 -2.23 -2.09 -0.39
C LEU A 118 -2.05 -1.59 1.04
N PHE A 119 -2.63 -2.34 1.98
CA PHE A 119 -2.53 -2.06 3.40
C PHE A 119 -1.30 -2.72 4.04
N ASP A 120 -0.12 -2.23 3.68
CA ASP A 120 1.17 -2.64 4.23
C ASP A 120 1.59 -1.76 5.42
N VAL A 121 2.34 -2.34 6.37
CA VAL A 121 2.84 -1.64 7.56
C VAL A 121 3.63 -0.37 7.24
N ARG A 122 4.45 -0.38 6.17
CA ARG A 122 5.26 0.76 5.74
C ARG A 122 4.36 1.85 5.16
N VAL A 123 3.40 1.49 4.34
CA VAL A 123 2.44 2.44 3.77
C VAL A 123 1.59 3.08 4.88
N TRP A 124 1.22 2.29 5.90
CA TRP A 124 0.56 2.80 7.10
C TRP A 124 1.46 3.76 7.91
N THR A 125 2.75 3.46 8.07
CA THR A 125 3.73 4.39 8.68
C THR A 125 3.76 5.73 7.96
N ALA A 126 3.80 5.72 6.63
CA ALA A 126 3.74 6.93 5.82
C ALA A 126 2.46 7.73 6.09
N PHE A 127 1.30 7.06 6.07
CA PHE A 127 0.02 7.69 6.33
C PHE A 127 -0.05 8.38 7.71
N VAL A 128 0.34 7.67 8.78
CA VAL A 128 0.31 8.23 10.15
C VAL A 128 1.22 9.46 10.27
N PHE A 129 2.38 9.40 9.63
CA PHE A 129 3.32 10.53 9.60
C PHE A 129 2.72 11.73 8.85
N LEU A 130 2.25 11.53 7.62
CA LEU A 130 1.76 12.60 6.75
C LEU A 130 0.45 13.23 7.23
N THR A 131 -0.32 12.52 8.05
CA THR A 131 -1.54 13.06 8.68
C THR A 131 -1.31 13.69 10.05
N GLY A 132 -0.06 13.74 10.53
CA GLY A 132 0.28 14.35 11.82
C GLY A 132 -0.32 13.63 13.02
N ARG A 133 -0.70 12.35 12.86
CA ARG A 133 -1.41 11.58 13.90
C ARG A 133 -0.48 10.93 14.92
N ARG A 134 0.84 11.02 14.75
CA ARG A 134 1.84 10.39 15.62
C ARG A 134 1.87 11.04 17.01
N SER A 135 1.01 10.58 17.92
CA SER A 135 0.87 11.11 19.29
C SER A 135 1.70 10.36 20.35
N GLY A 136 2.67 9.55 19.93
CA GLY A 136 3.58 8.81 20.84
C GLY A 136 3.00 7.52 21.43
N THR A 137 1.68 7.32 21.43
CA THR A 137 1.02 6.05 21.78
C THR A 137 0.67 5.18 20.57
N ASP A 138 0.78 5.73 19.36
CA ASP A 138 0.58 5.01 18.08
C ASP A 138 1.82 4.19 17.72
N THR A 139 2.18 3.24 18.57
CA THR A 139 3.09 2.16 18.18
C THR A 139 2.41 1.34 17.07
N LEU A 140 2.82 1.60 15.82
CA LEU A 140 2.62 0.75 14.65
C LEU A 140 2.90 -0.71 15.08
N PRO A 141 2.06 -1.76 14.88
CA PRO A 141 1.01 -1.96 13.87
C PRO A 141 -0.37 -2.49 14.36
N VAL A 142 -0.55 -2.89 15.63
CA VAL A 142 -1.68 -3.78 16.02
C VAL A 142 -3.07 -3.15 15.88
N GLY A 143 -3.24 -1.90 16.36
CA GLY A 143 -4.55 -1.24 16.35
C GLY A 143 -5.07 -0.86 14.95
N ALA A 144 -4.17 -0.71 13.97
CA ALA A 144 -4.54 -0.41 12.60
C ALA A 144 -4.96 -1.66 11.83
N THR A 145 -4.31 -2.80 12.10
CA THR A 145 -4.60 -4.08 11.45
C THR A 145 -5.92 -4.72 11.86
N THR A 146 -6.63 -4.14 12.82
CA THR A 146 -7.93 -4.64 13.31
C THR A 146 -9.04 -3.59 13.25
N SER A 147 -8.87 -2.53 12.45
CA SER A 147 -9.86 -1.44 12.35
C SER A 147 -10.21 -1.13 10.90
N ALA A 148 -11.40 -1.54 10.49
CA ALA A 148 -11.98 -1.21 9.20
C ALA A 148 -12.07 0.32 8.98
N THR A 149 -12.46 1.06 10.01
CA THR A 149 -12.46 2.54 9.98
C THR A 149 -11.07 3.10 9.67
N LYS A 150 -9.99 2.57 10.27
CA LYS A 150 -8.63 3.01 9.97
C LYS A 150 -8.21 2.70 8.54
N PHE A 151 -8.63 1.55 8.01
CA PHE A 151 -8.44 1.23 6.61
C PHE A 151 -9.16 2.26 5.70
N GLY A 152 -10.44 2.54 5.94
CA GLY A 152 -11.19 3.56 5.18
C GLY A 152 -10.56 4.96 5.26
N GLU A 153 -10.07 5.40 6.43
CA GLU A 153 -9.34 6.66 6.57
C GLU A 153 -8.06 6.69 5.72
N TYR A 154 -7.37 5.55 5.60
CA TYR A 154 -6.20 5.40 4.76
C TYR A 154 -6.56 5.46 3.28
N VAL A 155 -7.62 4.76 2.83
CA VAL A 155 -8.06 4.81 1.43
C VAL A 155 -8.44 6.24 1.04
N ALA A 156 -9.25 6.93 1.85
CA ALA A 156 -9.65 8.31 1.60
C ALA A 156 -8.44 9.27 1.53
N PHE A 157 -7.39 9.01 2.31
CA PHE A 157 -6.14 9.75 2.18
C PHE A 157 -5.42 9.41 0.87
N PHE A 158 -5.30 8.13 0.54
CA PHE A 158 -4.61 7.66 -0.66
C PHE A 158 -5.23 8.29 -1.92
N GLU A 159 -6.55 8.19 -2.08
CA GLU A 159 -7.28 8.76 -3.21
C GLU A 159 -7.13 10.27 -3.28
N ARG A 160 -7.28 10.97 -2.15
CA ARG A 160 -7.16 12.43 -2.11
C ARG A 160 -5.76 12.94 -2.46
N THR A 161 -4.73 12.14 -2.22
CA THR A 161 -3.33 12.55 -2.35
C THR A 161 -2.63 11.95 -3.57
N LEU A 162 -3.27 10.99 -4.25
CA LEU A 162 -2.84 10.47 -5.53
C LEU A 162 -2.84 11.60 -6.58
N PRO A 163 -1.70 11.91 -7.22
CA PRO A 163 -1.65 12.94 -8.26
C PRO A 163 -2.46 12.54 -9.50
N ASP A 164 -3.12 13.52 -10.13
CA ASP A 164 -3.87 13.32 -11.37
C ASP A 164 -2.98 12.72 -12.47
N GLY A 165 -3.47 11.68 -13.14
CA GLY A 165 -2.74 10.99 -14.21
C GLY A 165 -1.56 10.14 -13.74
N MET A 166 -1.32 10.02 -12.43
CA MET A 166 -0.32 9.13 -11.87
C MET A 166 -0.91 7.74 -11.62
N ALA A 167 -0.21 6.70 -12.06
CA ALA A 167 -0.57 5.33 -11.73
C ALA A 167 -0.53 5.12 -10.21
N GLY A 168 -1.61 4.57 -9.63
CA GLY A 168 -1.72 4.29 -8.18
C GLY A 168 -0.51 3.50 -7.65
N ARG A 169 -0.02 2.53 -8.43
CA ARG A 169 1.20 1.77 -8.16
C ARG A 169 2.43 2.64 -7.90
N ARG A 170 2.65 3.68 -8.73
CA ARG A 170 3.80 4.57 -8.58
C ARG A 170 3.70 5.35 -7.28
N TYR A 171 2.50 5.82 -6.96
CA TYR A 171 2.26 6.55 -5.73
C TYR A 171 2.42 5.68 -4.48
N GLU A 172 1.86 4.47 -4.50
CA GLU A 172 1.99 3.51 -3.41
C GLU A 172 3.45 3.11 -3.16
N ARG A 173 4.24 2.89 -4.22
CA ARG A 173 5.69 2.63 -4.10
C ARG A 173 6.43 3.76 -3.40
N ALA A 174 6.08 5.01 -3.71
CA ALA A 174 6.65 6.16 -3.04
C ALA A 174 6.27 6.17 -1.54
N LEU A 175 4.99 5.95 -1.21
CA LEU A 175 4.53 5.85 0.18
C LEU A 175 5.23 4.72 0.95
N PHE A 176 5.42 3.57 0.31
CA PHE A 176 6.12 2.43 0.90
C PHE A 176 7.58 2.76 1.24
N ARG A 177 8.31 3.41 0.33
CA ARG A 177 9.71 3.81 0.57
C ARG A 177 9.81 4.88 1.62
N PHE A 178 8.96 5.90 1.52
CA PHE A 178 8.85 6.95 2.52
C PHE A 178 8.57 6.35 3.90
N GLY A 179 7.58 5.47 4.02
CA GLY A 179 7.25 4.80 5.27
C GLY A 179 8.37 3.91 5.82
N SER A 180 9.09 3.20 4.94
CA SER A 180 10.27 2.42 5.32
C SER A 180 11.38 3.31 5.89
N TYR A 181 11.61 4.47 5.25
CA TYR A 181 12.56 5.47 5.72
C TYR A 181 12.15 6.02 7.09
N ILE A 182 10.89 6.45 7.24
CA ILE A 182 10.35 6.94 8.52
C ILE A 182 10.45 5.89 9.63
N SER A 183 10.20 4.61 9.32
CA SER A 183 10.32 3.53 10.30
C SER A 183 11.76 3.29 10.77
N GLY A 184 12.77 3.71 10.01
CA GLY A 184 14.17 3.59 10.38
C GLY A 184 14.70 4.74 11.24
N LEU A 185 13.89 5.80 11.46
CA LEU A 185 14.32 7.00 12.17
C LEU A 185 14.04 6.92 13.68
N PRO A 186 14.92 7.46 14.54
CA PRO A 186 14.66 7.58 15.98
C PRO A 186 13.42 8.43 16.28
N GLU A 187 12.60 8.03 17.25
CA GLU A 187 11.35 8.73 17.60
C GLU A 187 11.56 10.18 18.06
N GLU A 188 12.69 10.47 18.71
CA GLU A 188 13.04 11.80 19.20
C GLU A 188 13.27 12.82 18.08
N GLN A 189 13.55 12.35 16.86
CA GLN A 189 13.83 13.23 15.72
C GLN A 189 12.58 13.64 14.95
N VAL A 190 11.39 13.13 15.28
CA VAL A 190 10.17 13.31 14.47
C VAL A 190 9.81 14.78 14.16
N GLY A 191 10.08 15.70 15.10
CA GLY A 191 9.88 17.15 14.86
C GLY A 191 10.92 17.78 13.92
N GLU A 192 12.11 17.18 13.81
CA GLU A 192 13.22 17.61 12.94
C GLU A 192 13.20 16.91 11.58
N ILE A 193 12.48 15.79 11.45
CA ILE A 193 12.36 15.01 10.20
C ILE A 193 11.80 15.87 9.06
N ALA A 194 10.84 16.76 9.30
CA ALA A 194 10.24 17.57 8.23
C ALA A 194 11.26 18.47 7.52
N ALA A 195 12.07 19.22 8.28
CA ALA A 195 13.12 20.06 7.70
C ALA A 195 14.23 19.23 7.04
N HIS A 196 14.58 18.09 7.63
CA HIS A 196 15.55 17.17 7.06
C HIS A 196 15.06 16.53 5.74
N LEU A 197 13.76 16.22 5.63
CA LEU A 197 13.13 15.71 4.43
C LEU A 197 13.16 16.75 3.30
N ASP A 198 12.81 18.00 3.61
CA ASP A 198 12.86 19.10 2.64
C ASP A 198 14.28 19.30 2.08
N ASP A 199 15.29 19.26 2.96
CA ASP A 199 16.70 19.36 2.57
C ASP A 199 17.16 18.17 1.71
N LEU A 200 16.75 16.94 2.07
CA LEU A 200 17.11 15.70 1.37
C LEU A 200 16.48 15.64 -0.04
N GLU A 201 15.19 15.92 -0.14
CA GLU A 201 14.47 15.97 -1.42
C GLU A 201 15.03 17.07 -2.31
N GLY A 202 15.37 18.24 -1.74
CA GLY A 202 15.96 19.37 -2.47
C GLY A 202 17.38 19.13 -2.98
N ALA A 203 18.23 18.45 -2.21
CA ALA A 203 19.63 18.19 -2.57
C ALA A 203 19.76 17.29 -3.80
N ILE A 204 18.93 16.25 -3.92
CA ILE A 204 18.97 15.30 -5.04
C ILE A 204 18.34 15.90 -6.30
N ASP A 205 17.27 16.69 -6.17
CA ASP A 205 16.71 17.49 -7.28
C ASP A 205 17.75 18.46 -7.85
N GLY A 206 18.55 19.09 -6.98
CA GLY A 206 19.68 19.93 -7.37
C GLY A 206 20.72 19.15 -8.16
N TYR A 207 21.14 17.99 -7.62
CA TYR A 207 22.11 17.12 -8.27
C TYR A 207 21.64 16.61 -9.65
N ALA A 208 20.37 16.23 -9.78
CA ALA A 208 19.79 15.78 -11.05
C ALA A 208 19.80 16.91 -12.10
N ARG A 209 19.39 18.13 -11.74
CA ARG A 209 19.41 19.30 -12.65
C ARG A 209 20.82 19.68 -13.07
N ASP A 210 21.78 19.63 -12.16
CA ASP A 210 23.17 19.97 -12.45
C ASP A 210 23.84 18.91 -13.34
N THR A 211 23.50 17.64 -13.14
CA THR A 211 23.94 16.53 -14.01
C THR A 211 23.36 16.67 -15.42
N ASP A 212 22.06 16.96 -15.54
CA ASP A 212 21.39 17.12 -16.84
C ASP A 212 21.91 18.34 -17.61
N ARG A 213 22.20 19.45 -16.90
CA ARG A 213 22.87 20.63 -17.48
C ARG A 213 24.28 20.29 -17.96
N TYR A 214 25.04 19.48 -17.22
CA TYR A 214 26.38 19.07 -17.62
C TYR A 214 26.36 18.21 -18.90
N LEU A 215 25.40 17.29 -19.01
CA LEU A 215 25.26 16.38 -20.15
C LEU A 215 24.71 17.06 -21.42
N THR A 216 23.97 18.17 -21.30
CA THR A 216 23.40 18.92 -22.44
C THR A 216 24.27 20.08 -22.91
N SER A 217 25.35 20.41 -22.18
CA SER A 217 26.29 21.48 -22.52
C SER A 217 27.59 20.98 -23.19
N HIS A 218 27.66 19.70 -23.52
CA HIS A 218 28.73 19.03 -24.27
C HIS A 218 28.13 18.22 -25.42
#